data_AF-C7RG01-F1
#
_entry.id   AF-C7RG01-F1
#
_cell.length_a   1.000
_cell.length_b   1.000
_cell.length_c   1.000
_cell.angle_alpha   90.00
_cell.angle_beta   90.00
_cell.angle_gamma   90.00
#
_symmetry.space_group_name_H-M   'P 1'
#
loop_
_entity.id
_entity.type
_entity.pdbx_description
1 polymer ?
#
loop_
_entity_poly.entity_id
_entity_poly.type
_entity_poly.pdbx_seq_one_letter_code
_entity_poly.pdbx_strand_id
1 'polypeptide(L)'
;MLIAFLIGSFYNFRLGYSNEIRIKIKATFLIIIGAYSILIFIMAGKKDGSLFGLILALSTIILLLSNILSQGVRKDGFVLMNGANPLLLLIKLSDVKDISLEEKKAGIKLTIKAHGTCFVEYFKKKDMKKLEEFIADLQKK
;
A
#
# COMPACT_ATOMS: atom_id res chain seq x y z
N MET A 1 5.06 21.07 6.14
CA MET A 1 4.04 20.04 5.80
C MET A 1 4.11 19.58 4.36
N LEU A 2 4.05 20.49 3.37
CA LEU A 2 4.16 20.13 1.94
C LEU A 2 5.36 19.20 1.65
N ILE A 3 6.56 19.61 2.07
CA ILE A 3 7.80 18.83 1.88
C ILE A 3 7.68 17.43 2.51
N ALA A 4 7.12 17.34 3.72
CA ALA A 4 6.95 16.05 4.40
C ALA A 4 6.00 15.10 3.64
N PHE A 5 4.91 15.63 3.08
CA PHE A 5 3.99 14.84 2.26
C PHE A 5 4.64 14.36 0.98
N LEU A 6 5.42 15.21 0.31
CA LEU A 6 6.14 14.83 -0.90
C LEU A 6 7.23 13.79 -0.62
N ILE A 7 8.03 13.97 0.44
CA ILE A 7 9.05 13.00 0.85
C ILE A 7 8.41 11.66 1.20
N GLY A 8 7.33 11.66 2.00
CA GLY A 8 6.62 10.44 2.34
C GLY A 8 6.03 9.73 1.12
N SER A 9 5.48 10.50 0.18
CA SER A 9 4.95 9.98 -1.08
C SER A 9 6.04 9.32 -1.92
N PHE A 10 7.16 10.02 -2.08
CA PHE A 10 8.31 9.52 -2.82
C PHE A 10 8.90 8.26 -2.19
N TYR A 11 9.00 8.24 -0.86
CA TYR A 11 9.44 7.04 -0.12
C TYR A 11 8.53 5.84 -0.39
N ASN A 12 7.21 6.01 -0.29
CA ASN A 12 6.24 4.94 -0.57
C ASN A 12 6.35 4.45 -2.01
N PHE A 13 6.36 5.36 -2.99
CA PHE A 13 6.49 4.99 -4.39
C PHE A 13 7.81 4.27 -4.67
N ARG A 14 8.91 4.74 -4.07
CA ARG A 14 10.22 4.09 -4.21
C ARG A 14 10.19 2.67 -3.66
N LEU A 15 9.54 2.43 -2.51
CA LEU A 15 9.37 1.09 -1.99
C LEU A 15 8.56 0.19 -2.93
N GLY A 16 7.43 0.69 -3.44
CA GLY A 16 6.52 -0.07 -4.29
C GLY A 16 6.93 -0.19 -5.76
N TYR A 17 7.88 0.61 -6.23
CA TYR A 17 8.41 0.53 -7.60
C TYR A 17 9.02 -0.85 -7.88
N SER A 18 9.65 -1.44 -6.87
CA SER A 18 10.29 -2.74 -6.96
C SER A 18 9.34 -3.92 -6.72
N ASN A 19 8.04 -3.68 -6.51
CA ASN A 19 7.08 -4.77 -6.30
C ASN A 19 6.88 -5.58 -7.59
N GLU A 20 7.05 -6.90 -7.49
CA GLU A 20 6.83 -7.85 -8.59
C GLU A 20 5.35 -8.27 -8.67
N ILE A 21 4.69 -8.33 -7.51
CA ILE A 21 3.27 -8.68 -7.39
C ILE A 21 2.59 -7.56 -6.61
N ARG A 22 1.67 -6.84 -7.25
CA ARG A 22 0.92 -5.76 -6.61
C ARG A 22 -0.39 -6.28 -6.02
N ILE A 23 -0.82 -5.67 -4.93
CA ILE A 23 -2.11 -5.98 -4.32
C ILE A 23 -3.27 -5.65 -5.27
N LYS A 24 -4.40 -6.30 -5.05
CA LYS A 24 -5.67 -6.01 -5.71
C LYS A 24 -6.33 -4.82 -5.01
N ILE A 25 -6.26 -3.67 -5.66
CA ILE A 25 -7.01 -2.49 -5.26
C ILE A 25 -8.49 -2.69 -5.61
N LYS A 26 -9.37 -2.60 -4.61
CA LYS A 26 -10.82 -2.71 -4.83
C LYS A 26 -11.35 -1.38 -5.38
N ALA A 27 -12.30 -1.45 -6.32
CA ALA A 27 -12.97 -0.27 -6.86
C ALA A 27 -13.58 0.61 -5.76
N THR A 28 -14.14 -0.01 -4.70
CA THR A 28 -14.68 0.71 -3.54
C THR A 28 -13.66 1.61 -2.87
N PHE A 29 -12.38 1.19 -2.76
CA PHE A 29 -11.33 2.05 -2.22
C PHE A 29 -11.08 3.27 -3.11
N LEU A 30 -11.03 3.08 -4.43
CA LEU A 30 -10.85 4.19 -5.37
C LEU A 30 -12.01 5.19 -5.29
N ILE A 31 -13.24 4.71 -5.14
CA ILE A 31 -14.44 5.56 -4.96
C ILE A 31 -14.32 6.37 -3.66
N ILE A 32 -13.98 5.72 -2.54
CA ILE A 32 -13.82 6.39 -1.24
C ILE A 32 -12.72 7.46 -1.31
N ILE A 33 -11.56 7.14 -1.89
CA ILE A 33 -10.45 8.09 -2.06
C ILE A 33 -10.85 9.25 -2.96
N GLY A 34 -11.59 8.97 -4.05
CA GLY A 34 -12.09 9.99 -4.96
C GLY A 34 -13.02 10.98 -4.24
N ALA A 35 -14.01 10.48 -3.51
CA ALA A 35 -14.92 11.31 -2.71
C ALA A 35 -14.16 12.12 -1.64
N TYR A 36 -13.21 11.48 -0.95
CA TYR A 36 -12.37 12.13 0.06
C TYR A 36 -11.49 13.24 -0.55
N SER A 37 -10.95 13.01 -1.74
CA SER A 37 -10.15 13.99 -2.47
C SER A 37 -10.97 15.23 -2.85
N ILE A 38 -12.20 15.03 -3.31
CA ILE A 38 -13.13 16.14 -3.61
C ILE A 38 -13.41 16.96 -2.35
N LEU A 39 -13.69 16.31 -1.21
CA LEU A 39 -13.90 16.99 0.07
C LEU A 39 -12.69 17.82 0.49
N ILE A 40 -11.47 17.26 0.40
CA ILE A 40 -10.23 17.97 0.72
C ILE A 40 -10.09 19.23 -0.16
N PHE A 41 -10.36 19.13 -1.46
CA PHE A 41 -10.27 20.28 -2.37
C PHE A 41 -11.32 21.35 -2.05
N ILE A 42 -12.57 20.97 -1.77
CA ILE A 42 -13.62 21.91 -1.36
C ILE A 42 -13.19 22.65 -0.08
N MET A 43 -12.66 21.93 0.90
CA MET A 43 -12.18 22.52 2.16
C MET A 43 -11.00 23.47 1.93
N ALA A 44 -10.02 23.08 1.12
CA ALA A 44 -8.87 23.92 0.79
C ALA A 44 -9.29 25.21 0.06
N GLY A 45 -10.24 25.09 -0.89
CA GLY A 45 -10.80 26.22 -1.60
C GLY A 45 -11.59 27.18 -0.71
N LYS A 46 -12.37 26.66 0.25
CA LYS A 46 -13.16 27.47 1.18
C LYS A 46 -12.34 28.12 2.30
N LYS A 47 -11.31 27.44 2.80
CA LYS A 47 -10.54 27.89 3.98
C LYS A 47 -9.57 29.02 3.62
N ASP A 48 -8.70 28.77 2.65
CA ASP A 48 -7.64 29.72 2.28
C ASP A 48 -7.78 30.24 0.84
N GLY A 49 -8.43 29.48 -0.05
CA GLY A 49 -8.57 29.82 -1.49
C GLY A 49 -7.25 29.98 -2.25
N SER A 50 -6.12 29.85 -1.55
CA SER A 50 -4.79 30.12 -2.06
C SER A 50 -4.27 28.95 -2.89
N LEU A 51 -3.47 29.27 -3.89
CA LEU A 51 -2.75 28.27 -4.69
C LEU A 51 -1.95 27.31 -3.80
N PHE A 52 -1.34 27.84 -2.73
CA PHE A 52 -0.57 27.02 -1.79
C PHE A 52 -1.45 26.03 -1.02
N GLY A 53 -2.66 26.44 -0.61
CA GLY A 53 -3.63 25.55 0.04
C GLY A 53 -4.05 24.40 -0.88
N LEU A 54 -4.28 24.68 -2.17
CA LEU A 54 -4.59 23.65 -3.17
C LEU A 54 -3.41 22.71 -3.43
N ILE A 55 -2.18 23.23 -3.50
CA ILE A 55 -0.96 22.41 -3.62
C ILE A 55 -0.80 21.49 -2.40
N LEU A 56 -1.06 22.00 -1.21
CA LEU A 56 -0.99 21.22 0.02
C LEU A 56 -2.06 20.10 0.05
N ALA A 57 -3.29 20.42 -0.35
CA ALA A 57 -4.37 19.44 -0.55
C ALA A 57 -3.96 18.33 -1.51
N LEU A 58 -3.44 18.71 -2.69
CA LEU A 58 -2.99 17.76 -3.70
C LEU A 58 -1.86 16.87 -3.16
N SER A 59 -0.86 17.43 -2.49
CA SER A 59 0.25 16.65 -1.91
C SER A 59 -0.21 15.63 -0.86
N THR A 60 -1.26 15.95 -0.10
CA THR A 60 -1.88 15.04 0.86
C THR A 60 -2.56 13.86 0.16
N ILE A 61 -3.28 14.14 -0.93
CA ILE A 61 -3.92 13.12 -1.77
C ILE A 61 -2.86 12.22 -2.41
N ILE A 62 -1.75 12.79 -2.89
CA ILE A 62 -0.62 12.03 -3.44
C ILE A 62 -0.03 11.09 -2.38
N LEU A 63 0.13 11.56 -1.13
CA LEU A 63 0.61 10.71 -0.04
C LEU A 63 -0.32 9.53 0.22
N LEU A 64 -1.64 9.76 0.27
CA LEU A 64 -2.64 8.71 0.44
C LEU A 64 -2.59 7.69 -0.71
N LEU A 65 -2.55 8.17 -1.96
CA LEU A 65 -2.44 7.31 -3.14
C LEU A 65 -1.15 6.51 -3.14
N SER A 66 -0.02 7.13 -2.77
CA SER A 66 1.28 6.44 -2.70
C SER A 66 1.24 5.26 -1.73
N ASN A 67 0.57 5.40 -0.60
CA ASN A 67 0.43 4.35 0.40
C ASN A 67 -0.37 3.16 -0.16
N ILE A 68 -1.45 3.42 -0.89
CA ILE A 68 -2.35 2.37 -1.38
C ILE A 68 -1.79 1.68 -2.62
N LEU A 69 -1.18 2.44 -3.54
CA LEU A 69 -0.70 1.92 -4.82
C LEU A 69 0.64 1.17 -4.71
N SER A 70 1.38 1.39 -3.64
CA SER A 70 2.76 0.90 -3.47
C SER A 70 2.87 -0.35 -2.61
N GLN A 71 1.75 -0.90 -2.14
CA GLN A 71 1.71 -2.18 -1.41
C GLN A 71 1.88 -3.37 -2.36
N GLY A 72 2.53 -4.44 -1.87
CA GLY A 72 2.76 -5.64 -2.67
C GLY A 72 3.93 -6.50 -2.18
N VAL A 73 4.32 -7.44 -3.03
CA VAL A 73 5.43 -8.37 -2.83
C VAL A 73 6.63 -7.93 -3.66
N ARG A 74 7.80 -7.98 -3.04
CA ARG A 74 9.10 -7.66 -3.63
C ARG A 74 10.04 -8.84 -3.42
N LYS A 75 11.12 -8.92 -4.22
CA LYS A 75 12.12 -10.00 -4.15
C LYS A 75 12.67 -10.28 -2.74
N ASP A 76 12.79 -9.25 -1.91
CA ASP A 76 13.39 -9.29 -0.57
C ASP A 76 12.37 -9.16 0.57
N GLY A 77 11.06 -9.12 0.27
CA GLY A 77 10.06 -8.93 1.32
C GLY A 77 8.67 -8.50 0.86
N PHE A 78 7.90 -8.00 1.82
CA PHE A 78 6.55 -7.50 1.63
C PHE A 78 6.49 -6.00 1.96
N VAL A 79 5.91 -5.21 1.05
CA VAL A 79 5.64 -3.79 1.28
C VAL A 79 4.19 -3.66 1.72
N LEU A 80 3.98 -3.31 3.00
CA LEU A 80 2.70 -3.41 3.68
C LEU A 80 2.33 -2.09 4.38
N MET A 81 1.04 -1.90 4.62
CA MET A 81 0.56 -0.78 5.41
C MET A 81 0.88 -0.98 6.90
N ASN A 82 1.40 0.06 7.55
CA ASN A 82 1.80 0.02 8.96
C ASN A 82 0.76 0.71 9.85
N GLY A 83 -0.40 0.07 10.03
CA GLY A 83 -1.49 0.62 10.84
C GLY A 83 -1.91 2.02 10.36
N ALA A 84 -1.84 3.01 11.24
CA ALA A 84 -2.19 4.40 10.93
C ALA A 84 -1.01 5.23 10.37
N ASN A 85 0.18 4.66 10.22
CA ASN A 85 1.34 5.38 9.70
C ASN A 85 1.20 5.59 8.17
N PRO A 86 1.35 6.83 7.67
CA PRO A 86 1.27 7.09 6.23
C PRO A 86 2.42 6.48 5.42
N LEU A 87 3.52 6.09 6.08
CA LEU A 87 4.67 5.44 5.45
C LEU A 87 4.50 3.92 5.45
N LEU A 88 4.81 3.32 4.30
CA LEU A 88 4.81 1.87 4.14
C LEU A 88 5.98 1.22 4.86
N LEU A 89 5.75 0.02 5.35
CA LEU A 89 6.75 -0.82 5.99
C LEU A 89 7.19 -1.89 5.00
N LEU A 90 8.51 -2.06 4.87
CA LEU A 90 9.08 -3.26 4.27
C LEU A 90 9.32 -4.29 5.36
N ILE A 91 8.65 -5.43 5.25
CA ILE A 91 8.93 -6.61 6.07
C ILE A 91 9.86 -7.50 5.26
N LYS A 92 11.09 -7.67 5.75
CA LYS A 92 12.06 -8.57 5.11
C LYS A 92 11.63 -10.01 5.32
N LEU A 93 12.02 -10.86 4.38
CA LEU A 93 11.73 -12.30 4.43
C LEU A 93 12.25 -12.97 5.72
N SER A 94 13.40 -12.52 6.24
CA SER A 94 13.98 -13.00 7.50
C SER A 94 13.11 -12.74 8.74
N ASP A 95 12.21 -11.76 8.65
CA ASP A 95 11.40 -11.32 9.79
C ASP A 95 9.99 -11.94 9.77
N VAL A 96 9.68 -12.72 8.72
CA VAL A 96 8.41 -13.43 8.55
C VAL A 96 8.43 -14.70 9.40
N LYS A 97 7.51 -14.78 10.36
CA LYS A 97 7.37 -15.95 11.24
C LYS A 97 6.44 -17.02 10.66
N ASP A 98 5.42 -16.58 9.94
CA ASP A 98 4.39 -17.44 9.38
C ASP A 98 3.72 -16.73 8.19
N ILE A 99 3.33 -17.50 7.19
CA ILE A 99 2.68 -17.01 5.99
C ILE A 99 1.64 -18.03 5.53
N SER A 100 0.44 -17.55 5.24
CA SER A 100 -0.63 -18.41 4.71
C SER A 100 -1.34 -17.75 3.54
N LEU A 101 -1.71 -18.59 2.59
CA LEU A 101 -2.35 -18.19 1.35
C LEU A 101 -3.67 -18.93 1.22
N GLU A 102 -4.73 -18.19 0.97
CA GLU A 102 -6.09 -18.72 0.88
C GLU A 102 -6.78 -18.19 -0.38
N GLU A 103 -7.25 -19.07 -1.26
CA GLU A 103 -8.06 -18.65 -2.39
C GLU A 103 -9.49 -18.30 -1.93
N LYS A 104 -9.95 -17.11 -2.31
CA LYS A 104 -11.33 -16.64 -2.09
C LYS A 104 -12.01 -16.40 -3.44
N LYS A 105 -13.36 -16.34 -3.43
CA LYS A 105 -14.15 -15.99 -4.63
C LYS A 105 -13.67 -14.68 -5.29
N ALA A 106 -13.33 -13.69 -4.47
CA ALA A 106 -12.95 -12.35 -4.94
C ALA A 106 -11.46 -12.18 -5.28
N GLY A 107 -10.59 -13.16 -5.01
CA GLY A 107 -9.13 -13.00 -5.12
C GLY A 107 -8.39 -13.94 -4.19
N ILE A 108 -7.12 -13.67 -3.98
CA ILE A 108 -6.27 -14.45 -3.08
C ILE A 108 -6.06 -13.63 -1.81
N LYS A 109 -6.24 -14.24 -0.65
CA LYS A 109 -5.93 -13.63 0.64
C LYS A 109 -4.56 -14.14 1.07
N LEU A 110 -3.63 -13.23 1.30
CA LEU A 110 -2.32 -13.52 1.89
C LEU A 110 -2.31 -13.00 3.32
N THR A 111 -1.92 -13.84 4.26
CA THR A 111 -1.77 -13.48 5.67
C THR A 111 -0.31 -13.64 6.07
N ILE A 112 0.29 -12.60 6.61
CA ILE A 112 1.72 -12.54 6.96
C ILE A 112 1.84 -12.21 8.44
N LYS A 113 2.52 -13.05 9.23
CA LYS A 113 2.83 -12.76 10.63
C LYS A 113 4.30 -12.33 10.76
N ALA A 114 4.52 -11.11 11.22
CA ALA A 114 5.85 -10.55 11.41
C ALA A 114 5.83 -9.49 12.51
N HIS A 115 6.92 -9.34 13.25
CA HIS A 115 7.05 -8.38 14.36
C HIS A 115 5.91 -8.39 15.40
N GLY A 116 5.29 -9.55 15.64
CA GLY A 116 4.16 -9.68 16.58
C GLY A 116 2.81 -9.18 16.03
N THR A 117 2.76 -8.76 14.77
CA THR A 117 1.57 -8.26 14.07
C THR A 117 1.17 -9.20 12.93
N CYS A 118 -0.11 -9.19 12.59
CA CYS A 118 -0.68 -9.93 11.47
C CYS A 118 -1.10 -8.95 10.37
N PHE A 119 -0.57 -9.13 9.17
CA PHE A 119 -0.89 -8.32 7.99
C PHE A 119 -1.73 -9.17 7.03
N VAL A 120 -2.76 -8.56 6.44
CA VAL A 120 -3.66 -9.24 5.52
C VAL A 120 -3.76 -8.44 4.24
N GLU A 121 -3.33 -9.04 3.15
CA GLU A 121 -3.37 -8.45 1.82
C GLU A 121 -4.20 -9.28 0.85
N TYR A 122 -4.77 -8.61 -0.15
CA TYR A 122 -5.57 -9.27 -1.17
C TYR A 122 -4.90 -9.11 -2.54
N PHE A 123 -4.77 -10.21 -3.27
CA PHE A 123 -4.16 -10.27 -4.60
C PHE A 123 -5.16 -10.73 -5.66
N LYS A 124 -4.81 -10.53 -6.93
CA LYS A 124 -5.64 -11.00 -8.05
C LYS A 124 -5.42 -12.49 -8.24
N LYS A 125 -6.47 -13.22 -8.63
CA LYS A 125 -6.39 -14.68 -8.86
C LYS A 125 -5.29 -15.09 -9.85
N LYS A 126 -5.04 -14.26 -10.88
CA LYS A 126 -3.99 -14.51 -11.87
C LYS A 126 -2.57 -14.56 -11.28
N ASP A 127 -2.38 -14.01 -10.09
CA ASP A 127 -1.06 -13.93 -9.44
C ASP A 127 -0.81 -15.14 -8.51
N MET A 128 -1.71 -16.13 -8.46
CA MET A 128 -1.61 -17.33 -7.60
C MET A 128 -0.27 -18.04 -7.74
N LYS A 129 0.07 -18.47 -8.96
CA LYS A 129 1.30 -19.22 -9.23
C LYS A 129 2.55 -18.48 -8.79
N LYS A 130 2.60 -17.17 -9.05
CA LYS A 130 3.73 -16.32 -8.65
C LYS A 130 3.86 -16.21 -7.14
N LEU A 131 2.73 -16.13 -6.42
CA LEU A 131 2.74 -16.11 -4.95
C LEU A 131 3.16 -17.45 -4.37
N GLU A 132 2.67 -18.56 -4.93
CA GLU A 132 3.07 -19.91 -4.51
C GLU A 132 4.56 -20.15 -4.73
N GLU A 133 5.10 -19.78 -5.90
CA GLU A 133 6.53 -19.84 -6.20
C GLU A 133 7.36 -19.01 -5.22
N PHE A 134 6.94 -17.76 -4.95
CA PHE A 134 7.60 -16.88 -3.99
C PHE A 134 7.63 -17.47 -2.56
N ILE A 135 6.51 -18.06 -2.12
CA ILE A 135 6.39 -18.68 -0.80
C ILE A 135 7.18 -20.00 -0.71
N ALA A 136 7.20 -20.80 -1.77
CA ALA A 136 7.99 -22.02 -1.81
C ALA A 136 9.50 -21.72 -1.70
N ASP A 137 9.97 -20.65 -2.34
CA ASP A 137 11.38 -20.23 -2.26
C ASP A 137 11.75 -19.63 -0.88
N LEU A 138 10.77 -19.10 -0.16
CA LEU A 138 10.93 -18.71 1.24
C LEU A 138 11.20 -19.90 2.16
N GLN A 139 10.52 -21.02 1.95
CA GLN A 139 10.59 -22.21 2.81
C GLN A 139 11.84 -23.09 2.56
N LYS A 140 12.57 -22.84 1.47
CA LYS A 140 13.81 -23.55 1.13
C LYS A 140 15.06 -22.95 1.76
N LYS A 141 14.96 -21.76 2.38
CA LYS A 141 16.06 -21.04 3.03
C LYS A 141 15.97 -21.20 4.54
#